data_AF-A0A7J6SY03-F1
#
_entry.id   AF-A0A7J6SY03-F1
#
_cell.length_a   1.000
_cell.length_b   1.000
_cell.length_c   1.000
_cell.angle_alpha   90.00
_cell.angle_beta   90.00
_cell.angle_gamma   90.00
#
_symmetry.space_group_name_H-M   'P 1'
#
loop_
_entity.id
_entity.type
_entity.pdbx_description
1 polymer ?
#
loop_
_entity_poly.entity_id
_entity_poly.type
_entity_poly.pdbx_seq_one_letter_code
_entity_poly.pdbx_strand_id
1 'polypeptide(L)'
;APPSALSRGDVSMASSENPSRVVQERVCTVLGLKDEDAILGILIKKIVTNLQHRYTLEAVLKRTLAYFYELAAGVNIVHSVDKMSPHLIISGKLLLKNDTVIVEGFRRTLTSAPPSLVRHLMANHASSTLGFLHAGPKYGRYRTQYYATLGKLLFMECRDGSTSTTALETFNTFMMPQYQVLEQLWQAANTGDGSALRSEQLRLPLIGLCRDLRGICQACVSHDMYTILFNWLVDNPKQPQNCKITVFSAALNFYWDDPEVTTPLLKFVAEFVYNKAQRINFDQNSPNGILLFREASKILVAYSQRMLQREQSQPVYKDIYREKYKGIGCVLELFSNALHGNYTNFGVFEL
;
A
#
# COMPACT_ATOMS: atom_id res chain seq x y z
N ALA A 1 4.78 -75.78 -39.47
CA ALA A 1 4.67 -74.43 -38.91
C ALA A 1 6.08 -73.92 -38.66
N PRO A 2 6.53 -72.85 -39.34
CA PRO A 2 7.82 -72.23 -39.04
C PRO A 2 7.67 -71.23 -37.88
N PRO A 3 8.77 -70.85 -37.24
CA PRO A 3 8.97 -69.42 -37.03
C PRO A 3 10.37 -68.98 -37.48
N SER A 4 10.39 -67.85 -38.19
CA SER A 4 11.59 -67.08 -38.52
C SER A 4 11.24 -65.60 -38.42
N ALA A 5 11.98 -64.85 -37.59
CA ALA A 5 12.20 -63.40 -37.66
C ALA A 5 13.20 -63.05 -36.54
N LEU A 6 14.49 -62.85 -36.83
CA LEU A 6 15.14 -61.61 -37.27
C LEU A 6 14.98 -60.42 -36.31
N SER A 7 16.15 -59.90 -35.92
CA SER A 7 16.49 -58.83 -35.00
C SER A 7 15.99 -57.42 -35.39
N ARG A 8 15.59 -56.63 -34.40
CA ARG A 8 15.73 -55.16 -34.32
C ARG A 8 15.95 -54.86 -32.82
N GLY A 9 17.09 -54.37 -32.36
CA GLY A 9 17.72 -53.12 -32.75
C GLY A 9 17.27 -52.06 -31.74
N ASP A 10 18.11 -51.79 -30.74
CA ASP A 10 17.93 -50.75 -29.73
C ASP A 10 17.58 -49.40 -30.37
N VAL A 11 16.50 -48.78 -29.90
CA VAL A 11 16.33 -47.33 -29.97
C VAL A 11 15.90 -46.90 -28.58
N SER A 12 16.88 -46.49 -27.77
CA SER A 12 16.61 -45.72 -26.56
C SER A 12 15.82 -44.48 -26.98
N MET A 13 14.56 -44.38 -26.58
CA MET A 13 13.81 -43.13 -26.66
C MET A 13 14.57 -42.09 -25.84
N ALA A 14 15.29 -41.20 -26.54
CA ALA A 14 15.79 -39.97 -25.94
C ALA A 14 14.58 -39.24 -25.35
N SER A 15 14.55 -39.13 -24.03
CA SER A 15 13.62 -38.28 -23.31
C SER A 15 13.72 -36.88 -23.90
N SER A 16 12.67 -36.42 -24.59
CA SER A 16 12.60 -35.04 -25.06
C SER A 16 12.68 -34.12 -23.84
N GLU A 17 13.84 -33.53 -23.61
CA GLU A 17 14.03 -32.59 -22.50
C GLU A 17 13.02 -31.46 -22.62
N ASN A 18 12.33 -31.17 -21.52
CA ASN A 18 11.35 -30.10 -21.47
C ASN A 18 12.06 -28.77 -21.82
N PRO A 19 11.69 -28.09 -22.92
CA PRO A 19 12.37 -26.87 -23.37
C PRO A 19 12.45 -25.78 -22.29
N SER A 20 11.45 -25.72 -21.40
CA SER A 20 11.42 -24.79 -20.27
C SER A 20 12.57 -25.05 -19.29
N ARG A 21 12.89 -26.32 -19.03
CA ARG A 21 13.95 -26.72 -18.11
C ARG A 21 15.33 -26.44 -18.67
N VAL A 22 15.52 -26.64 -19.98
CA VAL A 22 16.78 -26.33 -20.68
C VAL A 22 17.05 -24.82 -20.66
N VAL A 23 16.03 -23.99 -20.88
CA VAL A 23 16.16 -22.53 -20.77
C VAL A 23 16.50 -22.12 -19.34
N GLN A 24 15.83 -22.69 -18.35
CA GLN A 24 16.05 -22.43 -16.92
C GLN A 24 17.48 -22.79 -16.48
N GLU A 25 17.95 -23.99 -16.80
CA GLU A 25 19.30 -24.46 -16.48
C GLU A 25 20.36 -23.59 -17.18
N ARG A 26 20.11 -23.16 -18.42
CA ARG A 26 21.01 -22.27 -19.14
C ARG A 26 21.09 -20.87 -18.52
N VAL A 27 19.97 -20.29 -18.09
CA VAL A 27 19.96 -18.98 -17.40
C VAL A 27 20.69 -19.07 -16.06
N CYS A 28 20.43 -20.11 -15.27
CA CYS A 28 21.12 -20.35 -14.00
C CYS A 28 22.63 -20.51 -14.22
N THR A 29 23.04 -21.29 -15.23
CA THR A 29 24.45 -21.52 -15.56
C THR A 29 25.14 -20.23 -16.02
N VAL A 30 24.52 -19.44 -16.90
CA VAL A 30 25.10 -18.18 -17.41
C VAL A 30 25.23 -17.13 -16.30
N LEU A 31 24.28 -17.08 -15.37
CA LEU A 31 24.29 -16.12 -14.26
C LEU A 31 25.04 -16.62 -13.03
N GLY A 32 25.51 -17.88 -13.01
CA GLY A 32 26.18 -18.49 -11.87
C GLY A 32 25.26 -18.72 -10.66
N LEU A 33 23.98 -19.01 -10.91
CA LEU A 33 22.93 -19.13 -9.89
C LEU A 33 22.51 -20.57 -9.68
N LYS A 34 22.06 -20.87 -8.45
CA LYS A 34 21.65 -22.22 -8.04
C LYS A 34 20.27 -22.60 -8.58
N ASP A 35 19.35 -21.65 -8.62
CA ASP A 35 17.94 -21.82 -9.01
C ASP A 35 17.27 -20.47 -9.35
N GLU A 36 16.00 -20.50 -9.76
CA GLU A 36 15.19 -19.31 -10.08
C GLU A 36 14.94 -18.41 -8.86
N ASP A 37 14.88 -19.00 -7.67
CA ASP A 37 14.72 -18.24 -6.42
C ASP A 37 15.93 -17.32 -6.17
N ALA A 38 17.14 -17.74 -6.55
CA ALA A 38 18.32 -16.89 -6.49
C ALA A 38 18.25 -15.68 -7.44
N ILE A 39 17.61 -15.80 -8.61
CA ILE A 39 17.39 -14.66 -9.53
C ILE A 39 16.46 -13.64 -8.86
N LEU A 40 15.34 -14.10 -8.31
CA LEU A 40 14.38 -13.23 -7.63
C LEU A 40 15.03 -12.56 -6.41
N GLY A 41 15.86 -13.30 -5.66
CA GLY A 41 16.64 -12.77 -4.55
C GLY A 41 17.58 -11.63 -4.94
N ILE A 42 18.29 -11.75 -6.07
CA ILE A 42 19.16 -10.68 -6.60
C ILE A 42 18.34 -9.44 -6.97
N LEU A 43 17.20 -9.63 -7.62
CA LEU A 43 16.29 -8.54 -8.00
C LEU A 43 15.75 -7.80 -6.77
N ILE A 44 15.31 -8.54 -5.75
CA ILE A 44 14.85 -7.97 -4.48
C ILE A 44 16.00 -7.23 -3.77
N LYS A 45 17.20 -7.83 -3.69
CA LYS A 45 18.39 -7.17 -3.10
C LYS A 45 18.67 -5.85 -3.82
N LYS A 46 18.55 -5.82 -5.16
CA LYS A 46 18.75 -4.60 -5.96
C LYS A 46 17.68 -3.55 -5.67
N ILE A 47 16.42 -3.94 -5.54
CA ILE A 47 15.32 -3.04 -5.17
C ILE A 47 15.61 -2.39 -3.82
N VAL A 48 15.87 -3.19 -2.78
CA VAL A 48 16.15 -2.70 -1.42
C VAL A 48 17.37 -1.77 -1.41
N THR A 49 18.47 -2.18 -2.06
CA THR A 49 19.70 -1.37 -2.19
C THR A 49 19.41 -0.01 -2.83
N ASN A 50 18.60 0.02 -3.89
CA ASN A 50 18.26 1.26 -4.58
C ASN A 50 17.39 2.17 -3.70
N LEU A 51 16.41 1.60 -2.97
CA LEU A 51 15.54 2.35 -2.05
C LEU A 51 16.32 2.96 -0.89
N GLN A 52 17.33 2.25 -0.36
CA GLN A 52 18.15 2.70 0.77
C GLN A 52 19.26 3.67 0.37
N HIS A 53 20.00 3.36 -0.71
CA HIS A 53 21.28 4.03 -0.99
C HIS A 53 21.31 4.83 -2.30
N ARG A 54 20.33 4.66 -3.20
CA ARG A 54 20.31 5.33 -4.52
C ARG A 54 19.09 6.23 -4.72
N TYR A 55 18.34 6.51 -3.66
CA TYR A 55 17.10 7.27 -3.77
C TYR A 55 17.28 8.74 -4.21
N THR A 56 18.47 9.31 -3.99
CA THR A 56 18.82 10.67 -4.45
C THR A 56 18.82 10.79 -5.97
N LEU A 57 19.04 9.68 -6.68
CA LEU A 57 18.89 9.57 -8.12
C LEU A 57 17.40 9.29 -8.44
N GLU A 58 16.62 10.35 -8.58
CA GLU A 58 15.16 10.27 -8.75
C GLU A 58 14.70 9.36 -9.90
N ALA A 59 15.46 9.33 -11.01
CA ALA A 59 15.20 8.42 -12.13
C ALA A 59 15.35 6.94 -11.74
N VAL A 60 16.33 6.61 -10.91
CA VAL A 60 16.57 5.25 -10.38
C VAL A 60 15.46 4.88 -9.41
N LEU A 61 15.10 5.79 -8.50
CA LEU A 61 13.99 5.56 -7.55
C LEU A 61 12.67 5.30 -8.28
N LYS A 62 12.33 6.15 -9.27
CA LYS A 62 11.12 5.99 -10.09
C LYS A 62 11.05 4.63 -10.76
N ARG A 63 12.13 4.19 -11.43
CA ARG A 63 12.19 2.89 -12.11
C ARG A 63 12.17 1.73 -11.13
N THR A 64 12.85 1.87 -9.99
CA THR A 64 12.87 0.86 -8.92
C THR A 64 11.48 0.62 -8.35
N LEU A 65 10.74 1.68 -8.04
CA LEU A 65 9.38 1.58 -7.50
C LEU A 65 8.38 1.08 -8.54
N ALA A 66 8.53 1.46 -9.82
CA ALA A 66 7.71 0.92 -10.90
C ALA A 66 7.92 -0.59 -11.05
N TYR A 67 9.18 -1.02 -11.09
CA TYR A 67 9.53 -2.43 -11.19
C TYR A 67 9.06 -3.23 -9.97
N PHE A 68 9.24 -2.70 -8.75
CA PHE A 68 8.76 -3.35 -7.54
C PHE A 68 7.23 -3.48 -7.54
N TYR A 69 6.52 -2.45 -8.00
CA TYR A 69 5.07 -2.49 -8.16
C TYR A 69 4.64 -3.56 -9.17
N GLU A 70 5.31 -3.67 -10.32
CA GLU A 70 5.01 -4.70 -11.33
C GLU A 70 5.19 -6.12 -10.78
N LEU A 71 6.30 -6.36 -10.07
CA LEU A 71 6.54 -7.65 -9.41
C LEU A 71 5.48 -7.97 -8.33
N ALA A 72 5.06 -6.98 -7.56
CA ALA A 72 4.05 -7.17 -6.51
C ALA A 72 2.62 -7.27 -7.06
N ALA A 73 2.29 -6.54 -8.13
CA ALA A 73 0.98 -6.55 -8.76
C ALA A 73 0.66 -7.87 -9.46
N GLY A 74 1.70 -8.63 -9.82
CA GLY A 74 1.61 -9.90 -10.51
C GLY A 74 1.45 -9.73 -12.02
N VAL A 75 2.31 -10.39 -12.78
CA VAL A 75 1.92 -10.93 -14.07
C VAL A 75 1.10 -12.18 -13.75
N ASN A 76 -0.09 -12.33 -14.33
CA ASN A 76 -0.83 -13.60 -14.27
C ASN A 76 -0.05 -14.64 -15.06
N ILE A 77 0.96 -15.26 -14.45
CA ILE A 77 1.70 -16.35 -15.08
C ILE A 77 0.80 -17.58 -14.97
N VAL A 78 0.21 -17.99 -16.09
CA VAL A 78 -0.49 -19.27 -16.20
C VAL A 78 0.57 -20.35 -16.12
N HIS A 79 0.73 -20.96 -14.95
CA HIS A 79 1.57 -22.13 -14.80
C HIS A 79 0.70 -23.37 -15.02
N SER A 80 0.73 -23.91 -16.23
CA SER A 80 0.09 -25.18 -16.56
C SER A 80 1.06 -26.32 -16.28
N VAL A 81 1.03 -26.87 -15.06
CA VAL A 81 1.73 -28.14 -14.74
C VAL A 81 1.08 -29.31 -15.49
N ASP A 82 -0.24 -29.23 -15.70
CA ASP A 82 -1.04 -30.18 -16.46
C ASP A 82 -2.09 -29.44 -17.31
N LYS A 83 -2.48 -30.02 -18.45
CA LYS A 83 -3.50 -29.46 -19.38
C LYS A 83 -4.86 -29.19 -18.71
N MET A 84 -5.09 -29.73 -17.52
CA MET A 84 -6.38 -29.69 -16.80
C MET A 84 -6.47 -28.60 -15.72
N SER A 85 -5.36 -27.97 -15.31
CA SER A 85 -5.33 -27.10 -14.11
C SER A 85 -4.36 -25.91 -14.26
N PRO A 86 -4.75 -24.82 -14.94
CA PRO A 86 -3.95 -23.60 -14.97
C PRO A 86 -3.91 -22.98 -13.56
N HIS A 87 -2.74 -22.94 -12.93
CA HIS A 87 -2.53 -22.22 -11.68
C HIS A 87 -2.02 -20.81 -11.97
N LEU A 88 -2.74 -19.79 -11.49
CA LEU A 88 -2.30 -18.41 -11.52
C LEU A 88 -1.21 -18.22 -10.45
N ILE A 89 0.04 -18.07 -10.86
CA ILE A 89 1.10 -17.65 -9.95
C ILE A 89 1.06 -16.13 -9.85
N ILE A 90 0.58 -15.64 -8.71
CA ILE A 90 0.68 -14.22 -8.37
C ILE A 90 2.15 -13.97 -8.01
N SER A 91 2.91 -13.25 -8.85
CA SER A 91 4.34 -12.97 -8.63
C SER A 91 4.64 -12.38 -7.24
N GLY A 92 3.68 -11.64 -6.66
CA GLY A 92 3.76 -11.17 -5.27
C GLY A 92 3.86 -12.29 -4.22
N LYS A 93 3.23 -13.45 -4.42
CA LYS A 93 3.38 -14.61 -3.53
C LYS A 93 4.77 -15.22 -3.62
N LEU A 94 5.39 -15.22 -4.80
CA LEU A 94 6.78 -15.66 -4.97
C LEU A 94 7.73 -14.72 -4.22
N LEU A 95 7.51 -13.40 -4.30
CA LEU A 95 8.28 -12.41 -3.54
C LEU A 95 8.25 -12.69 -2.03
N LEU A 96 7.07 -13.04 -1.50
CA LEU A 96 6.90 -13.34 -0.08
C LEU A 96 7.59 -14.66 0.31
N LYS A 97 7.51 -15.69 -0.54
CA LYS A 97 8.07 -17.03 -0.31
C LYS A 97 9.56 -17.16 -0.62
N ASN A 98 10.20 -16.15 -1.20
CA ASN A 98 11.59 -16.24 -1.60
C ASN A 98 12.54 -16.31 -0.39
N ASP A 99 13.10 -17.48 -0.12
CA ASP A 99 13.96 -17.74 1.03
C ASP A 99 15.40 -17.25 0.86
N THR A 100 15.67 -16.37 -0.12
CA THR A 100 17.03 -15.83 -0.30
C THR A 100 17.45 -15.04 0.94
N VAL A 101 18.37 -15.63 1.69
CA VAL A 101 18.89 -15.12 2.95
C VAL A 101 19.86 -13.95 2.72
N ILE A 102 19.85 -12.96 3.61
CA ILE A 102 20.89 -11.92 3.70
C ILE A 102 22.24 -12.61 3.98
N VAL A 103 23.13 -12.70 2.99
CA VAL A 103 24.48 -13.27 3.18
C VAL A 103 25.51 -12.22 3.64
N GLU A 104 25.19 -10.92 3.61
CA GLU A 104 26.15 -9.88 4.01
C GLU A 104 25.60 -8.98 5.12
N GLY A 105 26.25 -9.04 6.29
CA GLY A 105 26.22 -7.97 7.30
C GLY A 105 25.27 -8.12 8.50
N PHE A 106 24.41 -9.12 8.56
CA PHE A 106 23.53 -9.35 9.72
C PHE A 106 23.86 -10.70 10.37
N ARG A 107 24.27 -10.64 11.65
CA ARG A 107 24.71 -11.79 12.47
C ARG A 107 23.68 -12.93 12.39
N ARG A 108 24.16 -14.16 12.13
CA ARG A 108 23.36 -15.39 12.25
C ARG A 108 22.77 -15.50 13.65
N THR A 109 21.48 -15.26 13.82
CA THR A 109 20.73 -15.75 14.97
C THR A 109 20.20 -17.13 14.62
N LEU A 110 20.69 -18.14 15.33
CA LEU A 110 20.31 -19.55 15.21
C LEU A 110 18.94 -19.78 15.88
N THR A 111 17.84 -19.33 15.28
CA THR A 111 16.48 -19.83 15.56
C THR A 111 15.55 -19.34 14.46
N SER A 112 14.87 -20.29 13.80
CA SER A 112 14.00 -20.17 12.60
C SER A 112 14.65 -19.55 11.35
N ALA A 113 14.23 -19.99 10.17
CA ALA A 113 14.76 -19.49 8.91
C ALA A 113 14.62 -17.95 8.85
N PRO A 114 15.68 -17.20 8.46
CA PRO A 114 15.61 -15.75 8.41
C PRO A 114 14.50 -15.32 7.45
N PRO A 115 13.70 -14.30 7.79
CA PRO A 115 12.61 -13.84 6.93
C PRO A 115 13.15 -13.44 5.55
N SER A 116 12.39 -13.77 4.50
CA SER A 116 12.67 -13.33 3.14
C SER A 116 13.00 -11.83 3.09
N LEU A 117 13.87 -11.40 2.18
CA LEU A 117 14.26 -9.98 2.04
C LEU A 117 13.04 -9.05 1.95
N VAL A 118 11.96 -9.51 1.32
CA VAL A 118 10.69 -8.77 1.20
C VAL A 118 9.97 -8.67 2.54
N ARG A 119 9.90 -9.75 3.32
CA ARG A 119 9.33 -9.70 4.68
C ARG A 119 10.16 -8.82 5.61
N HIS A 120 11.49 -8.85 5.48
CA HIS A 120 12.35 -7.92 6.22
C HIS A 120 12.07 -6.46 5.82
N LEU A 121 11.94 -6.16 4.52
CA LEU A 121 11.55 -4.84 4.02
C LEU A 121 10.17 -4.43 4.55
N MET A 122 9.19 -5.35 4.55
CA MET A 122 7.85 -5.10 5.09
C MET A 122 7.88 -4.87 6.60
N ALA A 123 8.67 -5.61 7.38
CA ALA A 123 8.79 -5.39 8.83
C ALA A 123 9.49 -4.06 9.17
N ASN A 124 10.34 -3.56 8.28
CA ASN A 124 11.14 -2.34 8.47
C ASN A 124 10.75 -1.22 7.49
N HIS A 125 9.51 -1.22 7.01
CA HIS A 125 9.07 -0.38 5.90
C HIS A 125 9.07 1.13 6.19
N ALA A 126 9.10 1.50 7.47
CA ALA A 126 9.18 2.89 7.94
C ALA A 126 10.58 3.28 8.45
N SER A 127 11.61 2.45 8.17
CA SER A 127 12.97 2.68 8.63
C SER A 127 13.55 3.99 8.08
N SER A 128 14.30 4.70 8.93
CA SER A 128 15.07 5.89 8.55
C SER A 128 16.13 5.62 7.48
N THR A 129 16.51 4.36 7.27
CA THR A 129 17.41 3.95 6.17
C THR A 129 16.79 4.16 4.79
N LEU A 130 15.47 4.24 4.69
CA LEU A 130 14.73 4.54 3.46
C LEU A 130 14.61 6.06 3.28
N GLY A 131 15.73 6.72 2.96
CA GLY A 131 15.83 8.18 3.00
C GLY A 131 14.82 8.95 2.14
N PHE A 132 14.27 8.35 1.07
CA PHE A 132 13.21 8.99 0.27
C PHE A 132 11.90 9.22 1.04
N LEU A 133 11.66 8.48 2.13
CA LEU A 133 10.49 8.70 3.00
C LEU A 133 10.58 10.04 3.76
N HIS A 134 11.81 10.57 3.92
CA HIS A 134 12.13 11.76 4.70
C HIS A 134 12.68 12.92 3.86
N ALA A 135 12.87 12.73 2.55
CA ALA A 135 13.45 13.72 1.64
C ALA A 135 12.48 14.85 1.21
N GLY A 136 11.44 15.11 2.01
CA GLY A 136 10.47 16.20 1.81
C GLY A 136 9.39 15.95 0.74
N PRO A 137 8.51 16.94 0.51
CA PRO A 137 7.30 16.80 -0.33
C PRO A 137 7.57 16.38 -1.78
N LYS A 138 8.74 16.73 -2.33
CA LYS A 138 9.23 16.30 -3.65
C LYS A 138 9.07 14.79 -3.86
N TYR A 139 9.38 13.99 -2.84
CA TYR A 139 9.36 12.54 -2.93
C TYR A 139 8.02 11.92 -2.54
N GLY A 140 7.00 12.72 -2.21
CA GLY A 140 5.70 12.25 -1.71
C GLY A 140 4.98 11.29 -2.68
N ARG A 141 5.14 11.46 -4.01
CA ARG A 141 4.58 10.53 -5.00
C ARG A 141 5.20 9.13 -4.92
N TYR A 142 6.51 9.07 -4.66
CA TYR A 142 7.26 7.82 -4.53
C TYR A 142 6.90 7.11 -3.23
N ARG A 143 6.70 7.87 -2.14
CA ARG A 143 6.17 7.36 -0.87
C ARG A 143 4.79 6.72 -1.04
N THR A 144 3.84 7.38 -1.72
CA THR A 144 2.54 6.76 -2.01
C THR A 144 2.66 5.49 -2.86
N GLN A 145 3.49 5.49 -3.91
CA GLN A 145 3.70 4.30 -4.75
C GLN A 145 4.33 3.13 -3.98
N TYR A 146 5.28 3.44 -3.10
CA TYR A 146 5.90 2.46 -2.21
C TYR A 146 4.86 1.78 -1.31
N TYR A 147 4.03 2.56 -0.62
CA TYR A 147 2.98 2.01 0.23
C TYR A 147 1.84 1.34 -0.53
N ALA A 148 1.55 1.74 -1.77
CA ALA A 148 0.65 1.00 -2.64
C ALA A 148 1.21 -0.38 -3.02
N THR A 149 2.52 -0.47 -3.21
CA THR A 149 3.20 -1.74 -3.50
C THR A 149 3.22 -2.65 -2.27
N LEU A 150 3.62 -2.12 -1.11
CA LEU A 150 3.64 -2.88 0.13
C LEU A 150 2.24 -3.28 0.60
N GLY A 151 1.24 -2.41 0.43
CA GLY A 151 -0.14 -2.73 0.75
C GLY A 151 -0.64 -3.96 -0.03
N LYS A 152 -0.24 -4.12 -1.30
CA LYS A 152 -0.58 -5.32 -2.08
C LYS A 152 0.03 -6.58 -1.47
N LEU A 153 1.30 -6.52 -1.08
CA LEU A 153 2.00 -7.64 -0.45
C LEU A 153 1.40 -7.97 0.93
N LEU A 154 1.09 -6.94 1.73
CA LEU A 154 0.42 -7.07 3.01
C LEU A 154 -0.91 -7.82 2.87
N PHE A 155 -1.78 -7.38 1.96
CA PHE A 155 -3.08 -8.04 1.78
C PHE A 155 -2.96 -9.43 1.12
N MET A 156 -1.85 -9.74 0.46
CA MET A 156 -1.55 -11.12 0.08
C MET A 156 -1.18 -11.97 1.30
N GLU A 157 -0.36 -11.47 2.23
CA GLU A 157 -0.04 -12.17 3.49
C GLU A 157 -1.27 -12.33 4.37
N CYS A 158 -2.13 -11.30 4.50
CA CYS A 158 -3.38 -11.41 5.26
C CYS A 158 -4.32 -12.51 4.73
N ARG A 159 -4.22 -12.87 3.44
CA ARG A 159 -5.01 -13.96 2.82
C ARG A 159 -4.30 -15.31 2.88
N ASP A 160 -3.00 -15.30 3.11
CA ASP A 160 -2.18 -16.51 3.19
C ASP A 160 -2.33 -17.10 4.60
N GLY A 161 -3.37 -17.93 4.79
CA GLY A 161 -3.63 -18.63 6.06
C GLY A 161 -2.61 -19.71 6.41
N SER A 162 -1.42 -19.67 5.82
CA SER A 162 -0.30 -20.57 6.12
C SER A 162 0.50 -20.17 7.36
N THR A 163 0.31 -18.94 7.86
CA THR A 163 0.92 -18.46 9.12
C THR A 163 -0.02 -18.67 10.31
N SER A 164 0.53 -18.90 11.50
CA SER A 164 -0.26 -19.00 12.75
C SER A 164 -0.90 -17.68 13.20
N THR A 165 -0.55 -16.56 12.55
CA THR A 165 -1.08 -15.21 12.83
C THR A 165 -2.32 -14.91 12.02
N THR A 166 -3.30 -14.26 12.64
CA THR A 166 -4.53 -13.84 11.95
C THR A 166 -4.27 -12.69 10.98
N ALA A 167 -5.13 -12.53 9.96
CA ALA A 167 -5.08 -11.42 9.02
C ALA A 167 -5.02 -10.04 9.72
N LEU A 168 -5.74 -9.90 10.83
CA LEU A 168 -5.80 -8.69 11.63
C LEU A 168 -4.50 -8.43 12.38
N GLU A 169 -3.85 -9.46 12.94
CA GLU A 169 -2.55 -9.32 13.61
C GLU A 169 -1.44 -8.93 12.62
N THR A 170 -1.42 -9.56 11.44
CA THR A 170 -0.48 -9.21 10.36
C THR A 170 -0.67 -7.76 9.94
N PHE A 171 -1.92 -7.33 9.73
CA PHE A 171 -2.26 -5.95 9.40
C PHE A 171 -1.84 -4.97 10.51
N ASN A 172 -2.19 -5.25 11.76
CA ASN A 172 -1.87 -4.38 12.89
C ASN A 172 -0.35 -4.24 13.09
N THR A 173 0.40 -5.33 12.95
CA THR A 173 1.86 -5.31 13.05
C THR A 173 2.47 -4.42 11.98
N PHE A 174 2.01 -4.54 10.73
CA PHE A 174 2.45 -3.67 9.64
C PHE A 174 2.08 -2.20 9.89
N MET A 175 0.90 -1.92 10.44
CA MET A 175 0.40 -0.56 10.65
C MET A 175 1.00 0.16 11.87
N MET A 176 1.86 -0.49 12.66
CA MET A 176 2.40 0.09 13.89
C MET A 176 3.10 1.45 13.69
N PRO A 177 3.96 1.66 12.66
CA PRO A 177 4.58 2.97 12.46
C PRO A 177 3.56 4.08 12.16
N GLN A 178 2.51 3.79 11.39
CA GLN A 178 1.44 4.76 11.11
C GLN A 178 0.57 5.01 12.35
N TYR A 179 0.33 3.97 13.16
CA TYR A 179 -0.40 4.10 14.41
C TYR A 179 0.32 5.04 15.40
N GLN A 180 1.65 4.92 15.54
CA GLN A 180 2.44 5.82 16.38
C GLN A 180 2.33 7.29 15.96
N VAL A 181 2.35 7.56 14.65
CA VAL A 181 2.15 8.92 14.13
C VAL A 181 0.72 9.41 14.39
N LEU A 182 -0.29 8.55 14.20
CA LEU A 182 -1.68 8.88 14.52
C LEU A 182 -1.88 9.22 16.00
N GLU A 183 -1.28 8.47 16.92
CA GLU A 183 -1.36 8.77 18.35
C GLU A 183 -0.77 10.14 18.66
N GLN A 184 0.41 10.48 18.15
CA GLN A 184 1.03 11.79 18.37
C GLN A 184 0.15 12.94 17.85
N LEU A 185 -0.42 12.77 16.66
CA LEU A 185 -1.34 13.75 16.07
C LEU A 185 -2.64 13.85 16.85
N TRP A 186 -3.18 12.74 17.34
CA TRP A 186 -4.41 12.72 18.15
C TRP A 186 -4.21 13.43 19.48
N GLN A 187 -3.10 13.17 20.18
CA GLN A 187 -2.75 13.87 21.41
C GLN A 187 -2.61 15.38 21.17
N ALA A 188 -1.94 15.78 20.09
CA ALA A 188 -1.78 17.18 19.74
C ALA A 188 -3.11 17.84 19.33
N ALA A 189 -4.00 17.14 18.63
CA ALA A 189 -5.30 17.65 18.22
C ALA A 189 -6.25 17.91 19.40
N ASN A 190 -6.06 17.21 20.53
CA ASN A 190 -6.84 17.38 21.75
C ASN A 190 -6.27 18.46 22.70
N THR A 191 -5.20 19.16 22.30
CA THR A 191 -4.75 20.37 22.99
C THR A 191 -5.64 21.55 22.59
N GLY A 192 -6.06 22.36 23.57
CA GLY A 192 -7.23 23.25 23.43
C GLY A 192 -7.20 24.28 22.29
N ASP A 193 -6.02 24.75 21.86
CA ASP A 193 -5.88 25.75 20.80
C ASP A 193 -5.35 25.17 19.47
N GLY A 194 -5.06 23.86 19.42
CA GLY A 194 -4.46 23.15 18.28
C GLY A 194 -3.09 23.66 17.82
N SER A 195 -2.45 24.53 18.60
CA SER A 195 -1.10 25.04 18.31
C SER A 195 -0.08 23.90 18.28
N ALA A 196 -0.24 22.90 19.15
CA ALA A 196 0.62 21.71 19.18
C ALA A 196 0.58 20.95 17.85
N LEU A 197 -0.58 20.90 17.18
CA LEU A 197 -0.74 20.20 15.92
C LEU A 197 0.04 20.89 14.78
N ARG A 198 0.20 22.22 14.83
CA ARG A 198 1.03 23.02 13.90
C ARG A 198 2.53 22.99 14.19
N SER A 199 2.98 22.20 15.18
CA SER A 199 4.42 22.07 15.44
C SER A 199 5.18 21.52 14.23
N GLU A 200 6.38 22.04 13.99
CA GLU A 200 7.29 21.55 12.93
C GLU A 200 7.57 20.05 13.05
N GLN A 201 7.49 19.51 14.27
CA GLN A 201 7.68 18.09 14.55
C GLN A 201 6.57 17.22 13.96
N LEU A 202 5.33 17.73 13.82
CA LEU A 202 4.17 16.96 13.37
C LEU A 202 3.79 17.22 11.92
N ARG A 203 4.24 18.33 11.33
CA ARG A 203 3.93 18.71 9.94
C ARG A 203 4.36 17.64 8.92
N LEU A 204 5.63 17.24 8.93
CA LEU A 204 6.13 16.22 8.00
C LEU A 204 5.58 14.81 8.28
N PRO A 205 5.46 14.36 9.55
CA PRO A 205 4.77 13.11 9.88
C PRO A 205 3.32 13.06 9.39
N LEU A 206 2.54 14.13 9.52
CA LEU A 206 1.17 14.20 8.99
C LEU A 206 1.13 14.05 7.47
N ILE A 207 1.96 14.80 6.74
CA ILE A 207 2.09 14.67 5.28
C ILE A 207 2.43 13.23 4.91
N GLY A 208 3.40 12.65 5.62
CA GLY A 208 3.84 11.28 5.43
C GLY A 208 2.72 10.26 5.65
N LEU A 209 2.02 10.34 6.78
CA LEU A 209 0.90 9.49 7.11
C LEU A 209 -0.18 9.50 6.03
N CYS A 210 -0.57 10.69 5.54
CA CYS A 210 -1.54 10.79 4.45
C CYS A 210 -1.04 10.09 3.16
N ARG A 211 0.27 10.16 2.85
CA ARG A 211 0.85 9.49 1.68
C ARG A 211 0.85 7.97 1.84
N ASP A 212 1.13 7.49 3.04
CA ASP A 212 1.19 6.07 3.38
C ASP A 212 -0.20 5.45 3.30
N LEU A 213 -1.16 6.06 4.01
CA LEU A 213 -2.54 5.60 4.04
C LEU A 213 -3.19 5.66 2.67
N ARG A 214 -2.89 6.67 1.84
CA ARG A 214 -3.35 6.70 0.45
C ARG A 214 -2.81 5.53 -0.35
N GLY A 215 -1.54 5.20 -0.21
CA GLY A 215 -0.94 4.04 -0.88
C GLY A 215 -1.58 2.74 -0.43
N ILE A 216 -1.68 2.53 0.88
CA ILE A 216 -2.30 1.33 1.47
C ILE A 216 -3.77 1.20 1.03
N CYS A 217 -4.52 2.31 1.05
CA CYS A 217 -5.90 2.34 0.57
C CYS A 217 -5.99 1.98 -0.92
N GLN A 218 -5.08 2.44 -1.78
CA GLN A 218 -5.04 2.05 -3.20
C GLN A 218 -4.83 0.55 -3.40
N ALA A 219 -4.20 -0.13 -2.45
CA ALA A 219 -4.01 -1.58 -2.49
C ALA A 219 -5.25 -2.37 -2.06
N CYS A 220 -6.21 -1.77 -1.37
CA CYS A 220 -7.49 -2.38 -1.04
C CYS A 220 -8.34 -2.54 -2.31
N VAL A 221 -8.29 -3.70 -2.94
CA VAL A 221 -9.02 -3.99 -4.20
C VAL A 221 -10.28 -4.83 -3.99
N SER A 222 -10.49 -5.39 -2.79
CA SER A 222 -11.68 -6.15 -2.42
C SER A 222 -12.36 -5.59 -1.18
N HIS A 223 -13.61 -6.01 -0.97
CA HIS A 223 -14.38 -5.72 0.24
C HIS A 223 -13.59 -6.04 1.53
N ASP A 224 -13.05 -7.24 1.65
CA ASP A 224 -12.39 -7.67 2.91
C ASP A 224 -11.16 -6.82 3.23
N MET A 225 -10.34 -6.51 2.21
CA MET A 225 -9.15 -5.66 2.38
C MET A 225 -9.53 -4.24 2.79
N TYR A 226 -10.57 -3.68 2.16
CA TYR A 226 -11.07 -2.36 2.51
C TYR A 226 -11.66 -2.36 3.92
N THR A 227 -12.42 -3.38 4.29
CA THR A 227 -13.05 -3.50 5.61
C THR A 227 -12.03 -3.57 6.75
N ILE A 228 -10.88 -4.23 6.55
CA ILE A 228 -9.77 -4.20 7.53
C ILE A 228 -9.27 -2.76 7.74
N LEU A 229 -8.97 -2.03 6.65
CA LEU A 229 -8.49 -0.65 6.74
C LEU A 229 -9.56 0.30 7.31
N PHE A 230 -10.82 0.11 6.89
CA PHE A 230 -11.96 0.90 7.36
C PHE A 230 -12.12 0.75 8.87
N ASN A 231 -12.17 -0.48 9.40
CA ASN A 231 -12.31 -0.72 10.83
C ASN A 231 -11.10 -0.19 11.63
N TRP A 232 -9.90 -0.18 11.03
CA TRP A 232 -8.72 0.38 11.68
C TRP A 232 -8.79 1.91 11.82
N LEU A 233 -9.36 2.63 10.83
CA LEU A 233 -9.51 4.09 10.84
C LEU A 233 -10.79 4.60 11.50
N VAL A 234 -11.90 3.89 11.27
CA VAL A 234 -13.27 4.29 11.59
C VAL A 234 -13.84 3.29 12.58
N ASP A 235 -13.75 3.64 13.86
CA ASP A 235 -14.30 2.83 14.96
C ASP A 235 -15.34 3.63 15.77
N ASN A 236 -16.32 4.19 15.07
CA ASN A 236 -17.39 5.00 15.64
C ASN A 236 -18.73 4.40 15.22
N PRO A 237 -19.78 4.34 16.07
CA PRO A 237 -19.89 4.83 17.44
C PRO A 237 -19.41 3.85 18.50
N LYS A 238 -18.88 2.69 18.12
CA LYS A 238 -18.48 1.65 19.07
C LYS A 238 -17.39 2.12 20.02
N GLN A 239 -16.40 2.87 19.52
CA GLN A 239 -15.31 3.43 20.33
C GLN A 239 -14.94 4.84 19.83
N PRO A 240 -15.76 5.87 20.08
CA PRO A 240 -15.57 7.21 19.51
C PRO A 240 -14.18 7.81 19.79
N GLN A 241 -13.59 7.51 20.95
CA GLN A 241 -12.24 7.88 21.34
C GLN A 241 -11.14 7.24 20.47
N ASN A 242 -11.43 6.10 19.82
CA ASN A 242 -10.51 5.36 18.96
C ASN A 242 -10.76 5.61 17.46
N CYS A 243 -11.63 6.56 17.13
CA CYS A 243 -11.95 6.94 15.76
C CYS A 243 -10.82 7.80 15.14
N LYS A 244 -9.77 7.11 14.67
CA LYS A 244 -8.52 7.73 14.17
C LYS A 244 -8.73 8.67 12.99
N ILE A 245 -9.77 8.46 12.18
CA ILE A 245 -10.08 9.33 11.05
C ILE A 245 -10.40 10.79 11.46
N THR A 246 -10.82 11.02 12.70
CA THR A 246 -11.14 12.36 13.21
C THR A 246 -9.93 13.29 13.28
N VAL A 247 -8.72 12.73 13.35
CA VAL A 247 -7.46 13.50 13.29
C VAL A 247 -7.37 14.31 12.00
N PHE A 248 -7.92 13.83 10.89
CA PHE A 248 -7.84 14.52 9.60
C PHE A 248 -8.74 15.76 9.52
N SER A 249 -9.93 15.73 10.13
CA SER A 249 -10.78 16.94 10.21
C SER A 249 -10.17 17.97 11.16
N ALA A 250 -9.61 17.52 12.29
CA ALA A 250 -8.85 18.39 13.19
C ALA A 250 -7.65 19.03 12.48
N ALA A 251 -6.85 18.25 11.77
CA ALA A 251 -5.72 18.75 10.99
C ALA A 251 -6.13 19.80 9.95
N LEU A 252 -7.25 19.62 9.24
CA LEU A 252 -7.73 20.62 8.29
C LEU A 252 -8.18 21.93 8.95
N ASN A 253 -8.69 21.88 10.18
CA ASN A 253 -9.02 23.11 10.92
C ASN A 253 -7.80 23.97 11.24
N PHE A 254 -6.62 23.36 11.37
CA PHE A 254 -5.38 24.05 11.74
C PHE A 254 -4.40 24.26 10.59
N TYR A 255 -4.41 23.42 9.56
CA TYR A 255 -3.50 23.48 8.41
C TYR A 255 -4.16 23.92 7.10
N TRP A 256 -5.39 24.47 7.13
CA TRP A 256 -6.15 24.85 5.93
C TRP A 256 -5.40 25.76 4.94
N ASP A 257 -4.46 26.57 5.45
CA ASP A 257 -3.61 27.53 4.75
C ASP A 257 -2.29 26.93 4.24
N ASP A 258 -2.02 25.64 4.49
CA ASP A 258 -0.81 24.94 4.04
C ASP A 258 -1.14 23.90 2.95
N PRO A 259 -0.99 24.25 1.65
CA PRO A 259 -1.25 23.33 0.55
C PRO A 259 -0.43 22.04 0.55
N GLU A 260 0.77 22.05 1.17
CA GLU A 260 1.60 20.85 1.23
C GLU A 260 1.03 19.80 2.18
N VAL A 261 0.26 20.24 3.18
CA VAL A 261 -0.47 19.38 4.13
C VAL A 261 -1.86 19.04 3.61
N THR A 262 -2.64 20.04 3.18
CA THR A 262 -4.04 19.84 2.78
C THR A 262 -4.18 18.98 1.53
N THR A 263 -3.32 19.16 0.53
CA THR A 263 -3.38 18.39 -0.73
C THR A 263 -3.24 16.88 -0.51
N PRO A 264 -2.19 16.35 0.17
CA PRO A 264 -2.08 14.92 0.41
C PRO A 264 -3.19 14.38 1.32
N LEU A 265 -3.63 15.15 2.32
CA LEU A 265 -4.73 14.76 3.21
C LEU A 265 -6.04 14.59 2.42
N LEU A 266 -6.45 15.61 1.67
CA LEU A 266 -7.68 15.57 0.88
C LEU A 266 -7.62 14.46 -0.18
N LYS A 267 -6.46 14.23 -0.81
CA LYS A 267 -6.26 13.13 -1.76
C LYS A 267 -6.31 11.74 -1.13
N PHE A 268 -5.90 11.61 0.13
CA PHE A 268 -6.06 10.37 0.87
C PHE A 268 -7.55 10.13 1.15
N VAL A 269 -8.26 11.13 1.66
CA VAL A 269 -9.69 10.97 1.99
C VAL A 269 -10.52 10.72 0.74
N ALA A 270 -10.23 11.41 -0.37
CA ALA A 270 -10.87 11.18 -1.67
C ALA A 270 -10.68 9.74 -2.16
N GLU A 271 -9.50 9.14 -1.96
CA GLU A 271 -9.25 7.72 -2.24
C GLU A 271 -10.04 6.84 -1.26
N PHE A 272 -10.03 7.15 0.03
CA PHE A 272 -10.68 6.35 1.07
C PHE A 272 -12.18 6.19 0.85
N VAL A 273 -12.86 7.25 0.39
CA VAL A 273 -14.30 7.20 0.06
C VAL A 273 -14.59 6.69 -1.34
N TYR A 274 -13.57 6.42 -2.17
CA TYR A 274 -13.78 6.00 -3.54
C TYR A 274 -14.13 4.52 -3.62
N ASN A 275 -15.37 4.21 -4.03
CA ASN A 275 -15.85 2.84 -4.25
C ASN A 275 -15.35 2.24 -5.58
N LYS A 276 -14.03 2.17 -5.72
CA LYS A 276 -13.38 1.57 -6.89
C LYS A 276 -13.69 0.07 -6.94
N ALA A 277 -14.23 -0.38 -8.08
CA ALA A 277 -14.52 -1.79 -8.35
C ALA A 277 -15.38 -2.46 -7.25
N GLN A 278 -16.34 -1.73 -6.66
CA GLN A 278 -17.25 -2.24 -5.63
C GLN A 278 -16.56 -2.74 -4.35
N ARG A 279 -15.37 -2.20 -4.04
CA ARG A 279 -14.64 -2.53 -2.81
C ARG A 279 -15.31 -2.04 -1.52
N ILE A 280 -16.16 -1.02 -1.60
CA ILE A 280 -16.93 -0.50 -0.47
C ILE A 280 -18.33 -1.08 -0.61
N ASN A 281 -18.55 -2.24 0.00
CA ASN A 281 -19.81 -2.96 -0.04
C ASN A 281 -20.22 -3.37 1.37
N PHE A 282 -20.78 -2.44 2.13
CA PHE A 282 -21.21 -2.73 3.49
C PHE A 282 -22.54 -3.49 3.50
N ASP A 283 -22.75 -4.31 4.54
CA ASP A 283 -24.05 -4.95 4.79
C ASP A 283 -25.16 -3.89 4.90
N GLN A 284 -26.35 -4.19 4.37
CA GLN A 284 -27.48 -3.24 4.35
C GLN A 284 -27.93 -2.81 5.75
N ASN A 285 -27.73 -3.65 6.76
CA ASN A 285 -28.04 -3.33 8.15
C ASN A 285 -26.85 -2.70 8.90
N SER A 286 -25.71 -2.53 8.23
CA SER A 286 -24.52 -1.95 8.83
C SER A 286 -24.58 -0.41 8.82
N PRO A 287 -24.25 0.27 9.94
CA PRO A 287 -24.12 1.72 9.96
C PRO A 287 -22.86 2.22 9.22
N ASN A 288 -21.98 1.33 8.76
CA ASN A 288 -20.65 1.68 8.24
C ASN A 288 -20.67 2.66 7.07
N GLY A 289 -21.66 2.54 6.17
CA GLY A 289 -21.83 3.49 5.06
C GLY A 289 -22.11 4.90 5.56
N ILE A 290 -23.08 5.03 6.46
CA ILE A 290 -23.45 6.29 7.10
C ILE A 290 -22.23 6.87 7.85
N LEU A 291 -21.49 6.04 8.56
CA LEU A 291 -20.29 6.45 9.31
C LEU A 291 -19.19 6.97 8.38
N LEU A 292 -18.90 6.25 7.29
CA LEU A 292 -17.94 6.68 6.27
C LEU A 292 -18.34 8.04 5.69
N PHE A 293 -19.60 8.17 5.28
CA PHE A 293 -20.11 9.42 4.72
C PHE A 293 -20.06 10.57 5.72
N ARG A 294 -20.43 10.33 6.99
CA ARG A 294 -20.40 11.33 8.05
C ARG A 294 -18.98 11.84 8.32
N GLU A 295 -18.01 10.94 8.46
CA GLU A 295 -16.62 11.35 8.71
C GLU A 295 -16.01 12.06 7.49
N ALA A 296 -16.30 11.60 6.27
CA ALA A 296 -15.93 12.31 5.05
C ALA A 296 -16.54 13.72 4.96
N SER A 297 -17.80 13.87 5.34
CA SER A 297 -18.51 15.16 5.35
C SER A 297 -17.90 16.12 6.37
N LYS A 298 -17.53 15.66 7.57
CA LYS A 298 -16.83 16.48 8.56
C LYS A 298 -15.50 17.03 8.03
N ILE A 299 -14.72 16.19 7.35
CA ILE A 299 -13.45 16.58 6.73
C ILE A 299 -13.69 17.60 5.61
N LEU A 300 -14.68 17.36 4.75
CA LEU A 300 -15.08 18.27 3.67
C LEU A 300 -15.46 19.65 4.22
N VAL A 301 -16.30 19.68 5.25
CA VAL A 301 -16.80 20.90 5.88
C VAL A 301 -15.66 21.66 6.57
N ALA A 302 -14.79 20.96 7.31
CA ALA A 302 -13.65 21.56 8.00
C ALA A 302 -12.74 22.37 7.05
N TYR A 303 -12.40 21.82 5.88
CA TYR A 303 -11.60 22.57 4.90
C TYR A 303 -12.41 23.67 4.20
N SER A 304 -13.63 23.36 3.76
CA SER A 304 -14.43 24.27 2.93
C SER A 304 -14.83 25.53 3.69
N GLN A 305 -15.21 25.43 4.97
CA GLN A 305 -15.54 26.58 5.80
C GLN A 305 -14.35 27.53 5.97
N ARG A 306 -13.15 26.99 6.18
CA ARG A 306 -11.92 27.80 6.28
C ARG A 306 -11.58 28.49 4.98
N MET A 307 -11.75 27.83 3.84
CA MET A 307 -11.56 28.43 2.52
C MET A 307 -12.56 29.56 2.24
N LEU A 308 -13.84 29.38 2.61
CA LEU A 308 -14.85 30.43 2.47
C LEU A 308 -14.55 31.64 3.36
N GLN A 309 -14.13 31.41 4.61
CA GLN A 309 -13.71 32.48 5.52
C GLN A 309 -12.48 33.23 4.99
N ARG A 310 -11.50 32.50 4.44
CA ARG A 310 -10.32 33.10 3.81
C ARG A 310 -10.70 34.00 2.64
N GLU A 311 -11.61 33.57 1.77
CA GLU A 311 -12.07 34.37 0.62
C GLU A 311 -12.58 35.75 1.05
N GLN A 312 -13.31 35.80 2.17
CA GLN A 312 -13.88 37.03 2.71
C GLN A 312 -12.84 37.92 3.40
N SER A 313 -11.84 37.33 4.05
CA SER A 313 -10.88 38.05 4.90
C SER A 313 -9.56 38.39 4.20
N GLN A 314 -9.13 37.56 3.26
CA GLN A 314 -7.83 37.65 2.59
C GLN A 314 -7.95 37.19 1.11
N PRO A 315 -8.53 38.03 0.23
CA PRO A 315 -8.80 37.66 -1.17
C PRO A 315 -7.56 37.66 -2.08
N VAL A 316 -6.39 38.04 -1.56
CA VAL A 316 -5.14 38.10 -2.33
C VAL A 316 -4.34 36.82 -2.12
N TYR A 317 -3.91 36.21 -3.22
CA TYR A 317 -3.14 34.96 -3.23
C TYR A 317 -1.77 35.19 -3.88
N LYS A 318 -0.74 34.49 -3.38
CA LYS A 318 0.59 34.48 -4.02
C LYS A 318 0.61 33.52 -5.21
N ASP A 319 0.02 32.34 -5.03
CA ASP A 319 -0.24 31.35 -6.07
C ASP A 319 -1.66 30.81 -5.87
N ILE A 320 -2.62 31.45 -6.54
CA ILE A 320 -4.06 31.12 -6.41
C ILE A 320 -4.35 29.66 -6.78
N TYR A 321 -3.58 29.07 -7.70
CA TYR A 321 -3.77 27.67 -8.06
C TYR A 321 -3.42 26.76 -6.89
N ARG A 322 -2.22 26.94 -6.29
CA ARG A 322 -1.78 26.11 -5.17
C ARG A 322 -2.59 26.35 -3.91
N GLU A 323 -2.91 27.60 -3.63
CA GLU A 323 -3.50 28.03 -2.36
C GLU A 323 -5.02 27.87 -2.29
N LYS A 324 -5.71 27.83 -3.44
CA LYS A 324 -7.18 27.74 -3.53
C LYS A 324 -7.63 26.61 -4.43
N TYR A 325 -7.39 26.72 -5.74
CA TYR A 325 -8.02 25.83 -6.72
C TYR A 325 -7.59 24.37 -6.57
N LYS A 326 -6.34 24.11 -6.14
CA LYS A 326 -5.86 22.74 -5.98
C LYS A 326 -6.59 22.01 -4.86
N GLY A 327 -6.79 22.65 -3.71
CA GLY A 327 -7.50 22.07 -2.59
C GLY A 327 -8.99 21.91 -2.88
N ILE A 328 -9.62 22.94 -3.46
CA ILE A 328 -11.02 22.87 -3.91
C ILE A 328 -11.23 21.69 -4.88
N GLY A 329 -10.34 21.53 -5.87
CA GLY A 329 -10.41 20.39 -6.78
C GLY A 329 -10.35 19.03 -6.06
N CYS A 330 -9.52 18.89 -5.03
CA CYS A 330 -9.47 17.66 -4.22
C CYS A 330 -10.74 17.45 -3.40
N VAL A 331 -11.36 18.52 -2.88
CA VAL A 331 -12.63 18.42 -2.15
C VAL A 331 -13.78 18.06 -3.07
N LEU A 332 -13.85 18.62 -4.27
CA LEU A 332 -14.86 18.26 -5.26
C LEU A 332 -14.73 16.79 -5.68
N GLU A 333 -13.51 16.29 -5.84
CA GLU A 333 -13.25 14.87 -6.08
C GLU A 333 -13.72 13.99 -4.91
N LEU A 334 -13.37 14.37 -3.66
CA LEU A 334 -13.85 13.69 -2.45
C LEU A 334 -15.38 13.66 -2.40
N PHE A 335 -16.03 14.80 -2.61
CA PHE A 335 -17.48 14.91 -2.55
C PHE A 335 -18.15 14.07 -3.63
N SER A 336 -17.65 14.14 -4.86
CA SER A 336 -18.13 13.32 -5.97
C SER A 336 -18.00 11.82 -5.66
N ASN A 337 -16.85 11.38 -5.14
CA ASN A 337 -16.64 9.98 -4.77
C ASN A 337 -17.59 9.54 -3.65
N ALA A 338 -17.88 10.42 -2.69
CA ALA A 338 -18.77 10.12 -1.58
C ALA A 338 -20.25 10.03 -1.99
N LEU A 339 -20.70 10.86 -2.93
CA LEU A 339 -22.07 10.84 -3.45
C LEU A 339 -22.33 9.65 -4.39
N HIS A 340 -21.39 9.36 -5.29
CA HIS A 340 -21.53 8.27 -6.26
C HIS A 340 -21.09 6.90 -5.72
N GLY A 341 -20.71 6.82 -4.45
CA GLY A 341 -20.13 5.62 -3.85
C GLY A 341 -21.10 4.46 -3.65
N ASN A 342 -22.41 4.70 -3.69
CA ASN A 342 -23.49 3.69 -3.52
C ASN A 342 -23.40 2.85 -2.22
N TYR A 343 -22.64 3.30 -1.21
CA TYR A 343 -22.49 2.61 0.07
C TYR A 343 -23.32 3.24 1.19
N THR A 344 -24.04 4.34 0.93
CA THR A 344 -24.90 5.04 1.89
C THR A 344 -26.25 5.34 1.25
N ASN A 345 -27.34 5.02 1.94
CA ASN A 345 -28.67 5.45 1.53
C ASN A 345 -28.95 6.87 2.04
N PHE A 346 -29.01 7.85 1.12
CA PHE A 346 -29.23 9.25 1.49
C PHE A 346 -30.64 9.56 1.97
N GLY A 347 -31.63 8.69 1.70
CA GLY A 347 -33.01 8.87 2.18
C GLY A 347 -33.15 8.76 3.71
N VAL A 348 -32.08 8.40 4.43
CA VAL A 348 -32.04 8.33 5.89
C VAL A 348 -31.62 9.67 6.52
N PHE A 349 -31.09 10.61 5.74
CA PHE A 349 -30.73 11.95 6.24
C PHE A 349 -31.95 12.88 6.23
N GLU A 350 -32.03 13.75 7.24
CA GLU A 350 -33.00 14.85 7.25
C GLU A 350 -32.72 15.81 6.09
N LEU A 351 -33.78 16.29 5.43
CA LEU A 351 -33.73 17.18 4.27
C LEU A 351 -33.47 18.64 4.65
#